data_AF-A0A969TFY0-F1
#
_entry.id   AF-A0A969TFY0-F1
#
_cell.length_a   1.000
_cell.length_b   1.000
_cell.length_c   1.000
_cell.angle_alpha   90.00
_cell.angle_beta   90.00
_cell.angle_gamma   90.00
#
_symmetry.space_group_name_H-M   'P 1'
#
loop_
_entity.id
_entity.type
_entity.pdbx_description
1 polymer ?
#
loop_
_entity_poly.entity_id
_entity_poly.type
_entity_poly.pdbx_seq_one_letter_code
_entity_poly.pdbx_strand_id
1 'polypeptide(L)'
;MMSHESNGHGEAHSGYIDRDGYYIPDTHLPDPTIWPFVLAIGITLFAAGVALGLVVILLGLIIVAIGVGGWIYDDIQLERRKEQH
;
A
#
# COMPACT_ATOMS: atom_id res chain seq x y z
N MET A 1 39.06 32.07 -18.26
CA MET A 1 39.59 31.16 -17.21
C MET A 1 39.01 31.63 -15.89
N MET A 2 38.13 30.95 -15.16
CA MET A 2 37.57 29.60 -15.22
C MET A 2 36.09 29.74 -14.83
N SER A 3 35.18 29.21 -15.64
CA SER A 3 33.82 28.86 -15.20
C SER A 3 33.95 27.63 -14.29
N HIS A 4 33.76 27.82 -12.98
CA HIS A 4 33.61 26.69 -12.06
C HIS A 4 32.21 26.12 -12.25
N GLU A 5 32.11 25.10 -13.10
CA GLU A 5 31.01 24.14 -13.09
C GLU A 5 30.92 23.52 -11.69
N SER A 6 29.84 23.85 -11.00
CA SER A 6 29.37 23.17 -9.80
C SER A 6 28.89 21.78 -10.21
N ASN A 7 29.78 20.79 -10.15
CA ASN A 7 29.45 19.38 -10.28
C ASN A 7 28.66 18.90 -9.04
N GLY A 8 27.37 19.24 -9.01
CA GLY A 8 26.38 18.56 -8.18
C GLY A 8 26.08 17.21 -8.80
N HIS A 9 26.91 16.21 -8.51
CA HIS A 9 26.57 14.82 -8.82
C HIS A 9 25.33 14.47 -8.01
N GLY A 10 24.24 14.23 -8.75
CA GLY A 10 22.90 14.18 -8.21
C GLY A 10 22.65 12.94 -7.38
N GLU A 11 22.30 13.18 -6.11
CA GLU A 11 21.37 12.32 -5.40
C GLU A 11 20.23 13.25 -4.98
N ALA A 12 19.25 13.39 -5.87
CA ALA A 12 18.04 14.15 -5.62
C ALA A 12 17.25 13.44 -4.52
N HIS A 13 17.61 13.73 -3.28
CA HIS A 13 16.79 13.43 -2.12
C HIS A 13 15.48 14.21 -2.31
N SER A 14 14.43 13.53 -2.81
CA SER A 14 13.06 14.04 -2.86
C SER A 14 12.60 14.24 -1.43
N GLY A 15 12.91 15.41 -0.90
CA GLY A 15 12.56 15.83 0.43
C GLY A 15 12.51 17.35 0.40
N TYR A 16 11.44 17.90 0.93
CA TYR A 16 11.28 19.35 0.99
C TYR A 16 12.20 19.89 2.09
N ILE A 17 12.98 20.92 1.74
CA ILE A 17 13.73 21.69 2.71
C ILE A 17 12.79 22.74 3.26
N ASP A 18 12.46 22.63 4.55
CA ASP A 18 11.66 23.65 5.23
C ASP A 18 12.48 24.94 5.42
N ARG A 19 11.82 26.07 5.66
CA ARG A 19 12.45 27.39 5.81
C ARG A 19 13.60 27.44 6.81
N ASP A 20 13.59 26.54 7.79
CA ASP A 20 14.59 26.44 8.86
C ASP A 20 15.78 25.51 8.50
N GLY A 21 15.83 25.01 7.27
CA GLY A 21 16.91 24.16 6.77
C GLY A 21 16.81 22.69 7.19
N TYR A 22 15.69 22.27 7.77
CA TYR A 22 15.44 20.87 8.12
C TYR A 22 15.00 20.06 6.90
N TYR A 23 15.61 18.88 6.72
CA TYR A 23 15.23 17.91 5.70
C TYR A 23 13.98 17.15 6.15
N ILE A 24 12.87 17.31 5.42
CA ILE A 24 11.66 16.53 5.62
C ILE A 24 11.64 15.42 4.56
N PRO A 25 11.78 14.14 4.95
CA PRO A 25 11.66 13.05 4.00
C PRO A 25 10.23 13.00 3.44
N ASP A 26 10.10 12.91 2.12
CA ASP A 26 8.81 12.66 1.48
C ASP A 26 8.28 11.31 1.96
N THR A 27 7.15 11.34 2.66
CA THR A 27 6.47 10.11 3.09
C THR A 27 5.68 9.58 1.90
N HIS A 28 6.14 8.49 1.28
CA HIS A 28 5.34 7.77 0.28
C HIS A 28 4.16 7.09 0.97
N LEU A 29 2.96 7.65 0.83
CA LEU A 29 1.76 6.97 1.30
C LEU A 29 1.41 5.82 0.34
N PRO A 30 1.06 4.63 0.86
CA PRO A 30 0.50 3.58 0.02
C PRO A 30 -0.80 4.08 -0.60
N ASP A 31 -1.02 3.71 -1.85
CA ASP A 31 -2.25 4.05 -2.54
C ASP A 31 -3.47 3.46 -1.80
N PRO A 32 -4.61 4.15 -1.82
CA PRO A 32 -5.80 3.70 -1.10
C PRO A 32 -6.29 2.36 -1.66
N THR A 33 -6.28 1.30 -0.84
CA THR A 33 -6.73 -0.06 -1.20
C THR A 33 -7.97 -0.47 -0.38
N ILE A 34 -8.96 -1.09 -1.06
CA ILE A 34 -10.24 -1.51 -0.43
C ILE A 34 -10.17 -2.91 0.19
N TRP A 35 -9.15 -3.70 -0.16
CA TRP A 35 -9.04 -5.10 0.23
C TRP A 35 -8.96 -5.36 1.75
N PRO A 36 -8.30 -4.53 2.57
CA PRO A 36 -8.30 -4.71 4.03
C PRO A 36 -9.71 -4.67 4.64
N PHE A 37 -10.60 -3.85 4.08
CA PHE A 37 -11.99 -3.77 4.53
C PHE A 37 -12.77 -5.06 4.19
N VAL A 38 -12.60 -5.58 2.98
CA VAL A 38 -13.21 -6.86 2.56
C VAL A 38 -12.71 -8.01 3.45
N LEU A 39 -11.42 -8.02 3.76
CA LEU A 39 -10.81 -9.01 4.65
C LEU A 39 -11.43 -8.96 6.06
N ALA A 40 -11.61 -7.76 6.63
CA ALA A 40 -12.22 -7.59 7.95
C ALA A 40 -13.66 -8.13 8.00
N ILE A 41 -14.45 -7.91 6.95
CA ILE A 41 -15.80 -8.48 6.82
C ILE A 41 -15.74 -10.01 6.77
N GLY A 42 -14.84 -10.58 5.95
CA GLY A 42 -14.67 -12.02 5.84
C GLY A 42 -14.29 -12.67 7.17
N ILE A 43 -13.32 -12.09 7.88
CA ILE A 43 -12.88 -12.58 9.20
C ILE A 43 -14.03 -12.49 10.22
N THR A 44 -14.78 -11.38 10.21
CA THR A 44 -15.92 -11.19 11.12
C THR A 44 -17.01 -12.22 10.86
N LEU A 45 -17.37 -12.48 9.60
CA LEU A 45 -18.35 -13.50 9.24
C LEU A 45 -17.86 -14.91 9.59
N PHE A 46 -16.57 -15.20 9.35
CA PHE A 46 -15.98 -16.48 9.72
C PHE A 46 -16.06 -16.72 11.24
N ALA A 47 -15.70 -15.70 12.05
CA ALA A 47 -15.79 -15.76 13.51
C ALA A 47 -17.25 -15.88 14.00
N ALA A 48 -18.16 -15.07 13.45
CA ALA A 48 -19.59 -15.12 13.77
C ALA A 48 -20.22 -16.47 13.36
N GLY A 49 -19.68 -17.10 12.31
CA GLY A 49 -20.10 -18.42 11.84
C GLY A 49 -19.95 -19.53 12.88
N VAL A 50 -19.07 -19.37 13.87
CA VAL A 50 -18.98 -20.31 15.00
C VAL A 50 -20.30 -20.38 15.77
N ALA A 51 -21.02 -19.26 15.88
CA ALA A 51 -22.34 -19.20 16.52
C ALA A 51 -23.50 -19.45 15.53
N LEU A 52 -23.36 -19.02 14.27
CA LEU A 52 -24.44 -19.07 13.27
C LEU A 52 -24.49 -20.39 12.47
N GLY A 53 -23.42 -21.19 12.50
CA GLY A 53 -23.32 -22.49 11.86
C GLY A 53 -22.40 -22.55 10.63
N LEU A 54 -22.19 -23.78 10.16
CA LEU A 54 -21.22 -24.16 9.13
C LEU A 54 -21.32 -23.36 7.82
N VAL A 55 -22.54 -23.01 7.39
CA VAL A 55 -22.75 -22.25 6.15
C VAL A 55 -22.11 -20.86 6.23
N VAL A 56 -22.24 -20.18 7.37
CA VAL A 56 -21.70 -18.83 7.57
C VAL A 56 -20.17 -18.87 7.68
N ILE A 57 -19.62 -19.93 8.28
CA ILE A 57 -18.17 -20.18 8.32
C ILE A 57 -17.61 -20.29 6.90
N LEU A 58 -18.24 -21.12 6.04
CA LEU A 58 -17.80 -21.29 4.66
C LEU A 58 -17.88 -19.98 3.86
N LEU A 59 -18.96 -19.21 4.05
CA LEU A 59 -19.10 -17.90 3.41
C LEU A 59 -18.00 -16.93 3.84
N GLY A 60 -17.73 -16.83 5.15
CA GLY A 60 -16.66 -16.01 5.69
C GLY A 60 -15.30 -16.42 5.14
N LEU A 61 -15.02 -17.73 5.05
CA LEU A 61 -13.78 -18.26 4.50
C LEU A 61 -13.59 -17.91 3.02
N ILE A 62 -14.65 -17.98 2.21
CA ILE A 62 -14.63 -17.57 0.79
C ILE A 62 -14.29 -16.08 0.69
N ILE A 63 -14.92 -15.23 1.51
CA ILE A 63 -14.67 -13.78 1.50
C ILE A 63 -13.24 -13.47 1.92
N VAL A 64 -12.70 -14.17 2.93
CA VAL A 64 -11.29 -14.05 3.32
C VAL A 64 -10.37 -14.42 2.14
N ALA A 65 -10.63 -15.54 1.47
CA ALA A 65 -9.83 -15.96 0.31
C ALA A 65 -9.84 -14.93 -0.83
N ILE A 66 -11.02 -14.35 -1.12
CA ILE A 66 -11.18 -13.26 -2.09
C ILE A 66 -10.42 -12.02 -1.63
N GLY A 67 -10.53 -11.65 -0.35
CA GLY A 67 -9.85 -10.49 0.24
C GLY A 67 -8.33 -10.58 0.13
N VAL A 68 -7.76 -11.74 0.48
CA VAL A 68 -6.32 -12.00 0.36
C VAL A 68 -5.89 -12.02 -1.11
N GLY A 69 -6.58 -12.78 -1.95
CA GLY A 69 -6.23 -12.91 -3.37
C GLY A 69 -6.29 -11.58 -4.11
N GLY A 70 -7.30 -10.77 -3.81
CA GLY A 70 -7.45 -9.44 -4.37
C GLY A 70 -6.39 -8.46 -3.89
N TRP A 71 -6.01 -8.52 -2.60
CA TRP A 71 -4.95 -7.68 -2.06
C TRP A 71 -3.60 -7.97 -2.72
N ILE A 72 -3.26 -9.26 -2.87
CA ILE A 72 -2.03 -9.68 -3.55
C ILE A 72 -2.03 -9.19 -5.01
N TYR A 73 -3.16 -9.31 -5.71
CA TYR A 73 -3.27 -8.82 -7.08
C TYR A 73 -3.10 -7.30 -7.19
N ASP A 74 -3.71 -6.55 -6.26
CA ASP A 74 -3.64 -5.09 -6.21
C ASP A 74 -2.20 -4.60 -5.96
N ASP A 75 -1.50 -5.24 -5.03
CA ASP A 75 -0.10 -4.95 -4.70
C ASP A 75 0.81 -5.13 -5.93
N ILE A 76 0.69 -6.26 -6.63
CA ILE A 76 1.47 -6.54 -7.85
C ILE A 76 1.12 -5.53 -8.97
N GLN A 77 -0.14 -5.12 -9.09
CA GLN A 77 -0.54 -4.14 -10.11
C GLN A 77 -0.07 -2.73 -9.77
N LEU A 78 0.10 -2.41 -8.49
CA LEU A 78 0.65 -1.14 -8.03
C LEU A 78 2.11 -1.00 -8.44
N GLU A 79 2.91 -2.05 -8.20
CA GLU A 79 4.32 -2.09 -8.60
C GLU A 79 4.45 -1.89 -10.12
N ARG A 80 3.65 -2.61 -10.91
CA ARG A 80 3.62 -2.44 -12.37
C ARG A 80 3.25 -1.03 -12.84
N ARG A 81 2.37 -0.33 -12.12
CA ARG A 81 2.01 1.06 -12.45
C ARG A 81 3.14 2.04 -12.18
N LYS A 82 3.98 1.77 -11.18
CA LYS A 82 5.14 2.62 -10.83
C LYS A 82 6.29 2.48 -11.82
N GLU A 83 6.48 1.31 -12.43
CA GLU A 83 7.54 1.09 -13.43
C GLU A 83 7.29 1.76 -14.79
N GLN A 84 6.05 2.19 -15.07
CA GLN A 84 5.63 2.73 -16.36
C GLN A 84 5.60 4.28 -16.41
N HIS A 85 5.88 4.97 -15.31
CA HIS A 85 5.94 6.43 -15.19
C HIS A 85 7.30 6.87 -14.64
#